data_AF-A0A418QA65-F1
#
_entry.id   AF-A0A418QA65-F1
#
_cell.length_a   1.000
_cell.length_b   1.000
_cell.length_c   1.000
_cell.angle_alpha   90.00
_cell.angle_beta   90.00
_cell.angle_gamma   90.00
#
_symmetry.space_group_name_H-M   'P 1'
#
loop_
_entity.id
_entity.type
_entity.pdbx_description
1 polymer ?
#
loop_
_entity_poly.entity_id
_entity_poly.type
_entity_poly.pdbx_seq_one_letter_code
_entity_poly.pdbx_strand_id
1 'polypeptide(L)'
;MDSEIHLAELVVDLGAIAHNVQELVAAATPAEVMAVVKADGYNHGLREVVDTVIAAGATHLGVATVGEALAVRAAGGAGATAPVTAWMWFPGEDLSAALAQNITIGIPSLAHAESLIEQAGSGAGPVPATLMVDTGLSRSGVSPAEWESTVELLAQHTDLVDVRGLMSHLATADTPNADPATDMQAQRFHRAIEFCRARGLDVPCNHLANTPATLTRPDTHHEMVRPGVGIYGVDPVEPKAGATFRPAMTFRARVITTRVVAAGEAVSYGHTWRAEVDTRTAVVAVGYADGIPRSASGRFEVSINGRRYPQIGRVCMDQVVVSLGPVSENPTESPVRPGDWAIIFGQDGPSVDEFAAAAGTIAYEILTLPRGPRVKRRFLQFDATTHPQPHNAAVTPAPAALDLSQDSGSAVAPDADAMRDLGRQVGEQLLNQETAGGAAGTVVVLTGPLGAGKTTLTQGIAQGLGVRGRVQSPTFTIVRTHKGTEGRPGMLHMDAYRLLGADVQEGIAPGEQMDRNVVLDALESLDLDADLDSHVVVAEWGRGVVEFLSDSVLDVSIERAESEDSEERVVAWSWISRRPHEPAQDGK
;
A
#
# COMPACT_ATOMS: atom_id res chain seq x y z
N MET A 1 -7.20 23.75 22.56
CA MET A 1 -6.87 22.32 22.55
C MET A 1 -7.89 21.62 23.42
N ASP A 2 -9.06 21.28 22.86
CA ASP A 2 -10.00 20.40 23.56
C ASP A 2 -9.39 19.01 23.53
N SER A 3 -8.79 18.58 24.64
CA SER A 3 -8.43 17.17 24.82
C SER A 3 -9.72 16.41 25.06
N GLU A 4 -10.43 16.07 23.99
CA GLU A 4 -11.65 15.27 24.07
C GLU A 4 -11.27 13.90 24.68
N ILE A 5 -11.67 13.66 25.93
CA ILE A 5 -11.33 12.41 26.62
C ILE A 5 -12.19 11.29 26.01
N HIS A 6 -11.54 10.36 25.30
CA HIS A 6 -12.20 9.19 24.72
C HIS A 6 -12.18 8.01 25.70
N LEU A 7 -13.34 7.37 25.88
CA LEU A 7 -13.46 6.17 26.73
C LEU A 7 -13.14 4.87 25.98
N ALA A 8 -13.30 4.84 24.66
CA ALA A 8 -12.92 3.73 23.81
C ALA A 8 -12.33 4.24 22.49
N GLU A 9 -11.30 3.57 21.98
CA GLU A 9 -10.69 3.91 20.70
C GLU A 9 -10.24 2.68 19.90
N LEU A 10 -10.27 2.83 18.58
CA LEU A 10 -9.58 1.98 17.62
C LEU A 10 -8.31 2.70 17.20
N VAL A 11 -7.16 2.14 17.54
CA VAL A 11 -5.87 2.62 17.05
C VAL A 11 -5.57 1.87 15.76
N VAL A 12 -5.45 2.60 14.65
CA VAL A 12 -5.21 2.03 13.32
C VAL A 12 -3.80 2.38 12.87
N ASP A 13 -2.98 1.37 12.61
CA ASP A 13 -1.60 1.50 12.13
C ASP A 13 -1.55 1.45 10.60
N LEU A 14 -1.35 2.59 9.96
CA LEU A 14 -1.26 2.69 8.50
C LEU A 14 0.06 2.08 7.96
N GLY A 15 1.11 2.03 8.77
CA GLY A 15 2.37 1.37 8.40
C GLY A 15 2.23 -0.14 8.36
N ALA A 16 1.44 -0.71 9.27
CA ALA A 16 1.06 -2.13 9.21
C ALA A 16 0.24 -2.44 7.96
N ILE A 17 -0.74 -1.60 7.61
CA ILE A 17 -1.53 -1.74 6.37
C ILE A 17 -0.64 -1.69 5.13
N ALA A 18 0.27 -0.70 5.04
CA ALA A 18 1.19 -0.57 3.93
C ALA A 18 2.08 -1.81 3.77
N HIS A 19 2.68 -2.29 4.87
CA HIS A 19 3.47 -3.52 4.92
C HIS A 19 2.69 -4.73 4.40
N ASN A 20 1.45 -4.91 4.86
CA ASN A 20 0.61 -6.03 4.44
C ASN A 20 0.24 -5.97 2.95
N VAL A 21 -0.05 -4.78 2.42
CA VAL A 21 -0.32 -4.59 0.99
C VAL A 21 0.91 -4.93 0.16
N GLN A 22 2.10 -4.50 0.59
CA GLN A 22 3.35 -4.82 -0.11
C GLN A 22 3.59 -6.33 -0.17
N GLU A 23 3.36 -7.06 0.92
CA GLU A 23 3.43 -8.53 0.91
C GLU A 23 2.41 -9.15 -0.05
N LEU A 24 1.18 -8.62 -0.08
CA LEU A 24 0.13 -9.10 -0.98
C LEU A 24 0.44 -8.83 -2.45
N VAL A 25 1.03 -7.66 -2.77
CA VAL A 25 1.51 -7.33 -4.12
C VAL A 25 2.63 -8.27 -4.53
N ALA A 26 3.60 -8.51 -3.65
CA ALA A 26 4.68 -9.46 -3.91
C ALA A 26 4.15 -10.89 -4.16
N ALA A 27 3.16 -11.33 -3.37
CA ALA A 27 2.54 -12.64 -3.54
C ALA A 27 1.68 -12.75 -4.82
N ALA A 28 1.12 -11.64 -5.30
CA ALA A 28 0.25 -11.62 -6.48
C ALA A 28 0.99 -11.46 -7.81
N THR A 29 2.18 -10.88 -7.79
CA THR A 29 2.95 -10.53 -9.00
C THR A 29 3.09 -11.75 -9.93
N PRO A 30 2.79 -11.62 -11.24
CA PRO A 30 2.54 -10.38 -11.99
C PRO A 30 1.09 -9.86 -12.00
N ALA A 31 0.16 -10.53 -11.32
CA ALA A 31 -1.22 -10.07 -11.26
C ALA A 31 -1.33 -8.76 -10.46
N GLU A 32 -2.25 -7.91 -10.88
CA GLU A 32 -2.56 -6.67 -10.18
C GLU A 32 -3.30 -6.92 -8.85
N VAL A 33 -3.32 -5.91 -7.98
CA VAL A 33 -4.01 -5.98 -6.69
C VAL A 33 -5.17 -4.99 -6.63
N MET A 34 -6.39 -5.52 -6.52
CA MET A 34 -7.55 -4.77 -6.08
C MET A 34 -7.68 -4.85 -4.55
N ALA A 35 -7.34 -3.75 -3.88
CA ALA A 35 -7.50 -3.65 -2.44
C ALA A 35 -8.99 -3.55 -2.06
N VAL A 36 -9.49 -4.55 -1.32
CA VAL A 36 -10.90 -4.58 -0.90
C VAL A 36 -11.08 -3.72 0.36
N VAL A 37 -11.72 -2.57 0.19
CA VAL A 37 -11.91 -1.52 1.23
C VAL A 37 -13.38 -1.31 1.63
N LYS A 38 -14.26 -2.26 1.29
CA LYS A 38 -15.67 -2.27 1.74
C LYS A 38 -15.80 -2.18 3.27
N ALA A 39 -16.98 -1.82 3.74
CA ALA A 39 -17.31 -1.65 5.15
C ALA A 39 -16.33 -0.71 5.87
N ASP A 40 -16.07 0.46 5.28
CA ASP A 40 -15.20 1.50 5.84
C ASP A 40 -13.75 1.01 6.06
N GLY A 41 -13.20 0.30 5.05
CA GLY A 41 -11.89 -0.35 5.14
C GLY A 41 -11.86 -1.45 6.21
N TYR A 42 -12.86 -2.33 6.23
CA TYR A 42 -13.06 -3.29 7.32
C TYR A 42 -13.02 -2.58 8.69
N ASN A 43 -13.67 -1.41 8.77
CA ASN A 43 -13.74 -0.52 9.94
C ASN A 43 -12.41 0.16 10.35
N HIS A 44 -11.37 0.08 9.52
CA HIS A 44 -10.09 0.76 9.75
C HIS A 44 -10.13 2.25 9.34
N GLY A 45 -11.15 2.70 8.61
CA GLY A 45 -11.30 4.09 8.18
C GLY A 45 -10.98 4.28 6.70
N LEU A 46 -12.03 4.42 5.89
CA LEU A 46 -11.97 4.38 4.43
C LEU A 46 -10.96 5.36 3.85
N ARG A 47 -10.99 6.61 4.31
CA ARG A 47 -10.22 7.71 3.73
C ARG A 47 -8.71 7.45 3.84
N GLU A 48 -8.25 7.19 5.06
CA GLU A 48 -6.84 6.95 5.34
C GLU A 48 -6.36 5.63 4.72
N VAL A 49 -7.21 4.60 4.72
CA VAL A 49 -6.89 3.30 4.10
C VAL A 49 -6.73 3.43 2.60
N VAL A 50 -7.62 4.12 1.89
CA VAL A 50 -7.56 4.28 0.43
C VAL A 50 -6.24 4.87 -0.04
N ASP A 51 -5.79 5.96 0.59
CA ASP A 51 -4.49 6.57 0.24
C ASP A 51 -3.33 5.62 0.55
N THR A 52 -3.40 4.91 1.68
CA THR A 52 -2.35 4.00 2.13
C THR A 52 -2.20 2.79 1.21
N VAL A 53 -3.30 2.14 0.83
CA VAL A 53 -3.24 0.91 0.00
C VAL A 53 -2.75 1.21 -1.41
N ILE A 54 -3.15 2.35 -2.01
CA ILE A 54 -2.66 2.77 -3.33
C ILE A 54 -1.17 3.14 -3.25
N ALA A 55 -0.76 3.90 -2.23
CA ALA A 55 0.65 4.25 -2.03
C ALA A 55 1.54 3.01 -1.78
N ALA A 56 0.98 1.94 -1.24
CA ALA A 56 1.66 0.67 -0.98
C ALA A 56 1.67 -0.30 -2.17
N GLY A 57 1.05 0.05 -3.31
CA GLY A 57 1.15 -0.70 -4.56
C GLY A 57 -0.14 -1.33 -5.09
N ALA A 58 -1.27 -1.18 -4.41
CA ALA A 58 -2.56 -1.58 -5.00
C ALA A 58 -2.89 -0.71 -6.22
N THR A 59 -3.37 -1.31 -7.30
CA THR A 59 -3.73 -0.59 -8.54
C THR A 59 -5.22 -0.30 -8.63
N HIS A 60 -6.04 -1.11 -7.95
CA HIS A 60 -7.50 -1.02 -7.97
C HIS A 60 -8.09 -1.00 -6.56
N LEU A 61 -9.32 -0.50 -6.44
CA LEU A 61 -10.10 -0.52 -5.20
C LEU A 61 -11.41 -1.29 -5.40
N GLY A 62 -11.75 -2.15 -4.44
CA GLY A 62 -12.98 -2.93 -4.45
C GLY A 62 -13.87 -2.62 -3.26
N VAL A 63 -15.14 -2.31 -3.50
CA VAL A 63 -16.16 -2.05 -2.47
C VAL A 63 -17.44 -2.85 -2.73
N ALA A 64 -18.28 -3.02 -1.72
CA ALA A 64 -19.50 -3.79 -1.90
C ALA A 64 -20.54 -2.97 -2.66
N THR A 65 -20.91 -1.79 -2.15
CA THR A 65 -22.07 -1.03 -2.64
C THR A 65 -21.67 0.16 -3.51
N VAL A 66 -22.60 0.63 -4.34
CA VAL A 66 -22.45 1.88 -5.09
C VAL A 66 -22.22 3.07 -4.15
N GLY A 67 -22.93 3.10 -3.01
CA GLY A 67 -22.74 4.15 -1.99
C GLY A 67 -21.32 4.17 -1.41
N GLU A 68 -20.70 3.01 -1.18
CA GLU A 68 -19.31 2.92 -0.76
C GLU A 68 -18.34 3.42 -1.84
N ALA A 69 -18.60 3.13 -3.11
CA ALA A 69 -17.76 3.62 -4.21
C ALA A 69 -17.82 5.15 -4.33
N LEU A 70 -19.00 5.73 -4.18
CA LEU A 70 -19.17 7.18 -4.10
C LEU A 70 -18.48 7.76 -2.87
N ALA A 71 -18.48 7.05 -1.73
CA ALA A 71 -17.72 7.47 -0.54
C ALA A 71 -16.20 7.45 -0.78
N VAL A 72 -15.67 6.48 -1.55
CA VAL A 72 -14.27 6.46 -1.98
C VAL A 72 -13.95 7.69 -2.83
N ARG A 73 -14.79 8.03 -3.81
CA ARG A 73 -14.62 9.24 -4.62
C ARG A 73 -14.67 10.52 -3.77
N ALA A 74 -15.62 10.60 -2.84
CA ALA A 74 -15.80 11.74 -1.95
C ALA A 74 -14.64 11.90 -0.93
N ALA A 75 -13.95 10.81 -0.58
CA ALA A 75 -12.80 10.85 0.33
C ALA A 75 -11.62 11.67 -0.26
N GLY A 76 -11.55 11.76 -1.60
CA GLY A 76 -10.49 12.44 -2.33
C GLY A 76 -9.20 11.62 -2.39
N GLY A 77 -8.06 12.30 -2.49
CA GLY A 77 -6.75 11.65 -2.52
C GLY A 77 -6.59 10.68 -3.69
N ALA A 78 -6.03 9.50 -3.42
CA ALA A 78 -5.91 8.42 -4.40
C ALA A 78 -7.29 7.89 -4.85
N GLY A 79 -8.30 7.97 -3.97
CA GLY A 79 -9.67 7.54 -4.27
C GLY A 79 -10.38 8.39 -5.33
N ALA A 80 -9.87 9.60 -5.62
CA ALA A 80 -10.42 10.46 -6.66
C ALA A 80 -10.16 9.91 -8.08
N THR A 81 -9.04 9.20 -8.28
CA THR A 81 -8.59 8.76 -9.60
C THR A 81 -8.40 7.26 -9.75
N ALA A 82 -8.21 6.51 -8.65
CA ALA A 82 -8.03 5.08 -8.71
C ALA A 82 -9.25 4.37 -9.34
N PRO A 83 -9.06 3.32 -10.15
CA PRO A 83 -10.16 2.44 -10.57
C PRO A 83 -10.91 1.88 -9.35
N VAL A 84 -12.24 1.99 -9.36
CA VAL A 84 -13.11 1.51 -8.28
C VAL A 84 -14.16 0.59 -8.86
N THR A 85 -14.28 -0.61 -8.30
CA THR A 85 -15.34 -1.57 -8.65
C THR A 85 -16.32 -1.72 -7.50
N ALA A 86 -17.62 -1.62 -7.80
CA ALA A 86 -18.73 -1.91 -6.88
C ALA A 86 -19.64 -2.98 -7.48
N TRP A 87 -20.11 -3.94 -6.67
CA TRP A 87 -20.78 -5.14 -7.17
C TRP A 87 -22.13 -5.47 -6.51
N MET A 88 -22.61 -4.63 -5.59
CA MET A 88 -23.87 -4.82 -4.90
C MET A 88 -24.79 -3.61 -5.13
N TRP A 89 -25.81 -3.86 -5.95
CA TRP A 89 -26.88 -2.94 -6.34
C TRP A 89 -28.10 -3.79 -6.75
N PHE A 90 -29.25 -3.18 -7.02
CA PHE A 90 -30.44 -3.87 -7.52
C PHE A 90 -30.90 -3.34 -8.87
N PRO A 91 -31.54 -4.15 -9.75
CA PRO A 91 -32.04 -3.66 -11.03
C PRO A 91 -33.04 -2.52 -10.85
N GLY A 92 -32.83 -1.40 -11.56
CA GLY A 92 -33.59 -0.17 -11.43
C GLY A 92 -33.08 0.82 -10.37
N GLU A 93 -31.99 0.50 -9.65
CA GLU A 93 -31.26 1.49 -8.85
C GLU A 93 -30.65 2.57 -9.77
N ASP A 94 -30.74 3.84 -9.38
CA ASP A 94 -30.15 4.96 -10.14
C ASP A 94 -28.62 4.94 -10.01
N LEU A 95 -27.94 4.56 -11.08
CA LEU A 95 -26.48 4.49 -11.15
C LEU A 95 -25.84 5.77 -11.70
N SER A 96 -26.61 6.81 -12.05
CA SER A 96 -26.12 8.00 -12.76
C SER A 96 -24.88 8.63 -12.11
N ALA A 97 -24.89 8.78 -10.78
CA ALA A 97 -23.76 9.31 -10.02
C ALA A 97 -22.52 8.41 -10.09
N ALA A 98 -22.71 7.09 -10.10
CA ALA A 98 -21.62 6.12 -10.19
C ALA A 98 -20.99 6.10 -11.58
N LEU A 99 -21.84 6.12 -12.61
CA LEU A 99 -21.43 6.16 -14.01
C LEU A 99 -20.66 7.45 -14.33
N ALA A 100 -21.13 8.59 -13.84
CA ALA A 100 -20.44 9.88 -13.99
C ALA A 100 -19.05 9.92 -13.34
N GLN A 101 -18.79 9.05 -12.37
CA GLN A 101 -17.52 8.92 -11.65
C GLN A 101 -16.66 7.74 -12.14
N ASN A 102 -17.03 7.16 -13.30
CA ASN A 102 -16.35 6.03 -13.94
C ASN A 102 -16.12 4.85 -12.97
N ILE A 103 -17.14 4.52 -12.16
CA ILE A 103 -17.11 3.34 -11.29
C ILE A 103 -17.46 2.10 -12.11
N THR A 104 -16.64 1.06 -12.01
CA THR A 104 -16.90 -0.23 -12.65
C THR A 104 -18.02 -0.97 -11.92
N ILE A 105 -19.07 -1.35 -12.65
CA ILE A 105 -20.26 -2.00 -12.08
C ILE A 105 -20.20 -3.52 -12.24
N GLY A 106 -20.36 -4.25 -11.14
CA GLY A 106 -20.50 -5.71 -11.15
C GLY A 106 -21.88 -6.14 -11.66
N ILE A 107 -21.92 -7.14 -12.54
CA ILE A 107 -23.16 -7.67 -13.14
C ILE A 107 -23.40 -9.10 -12.60
N PRO A 108 -24.28 -9.27 -11.59
CA PRO A 108 -24.53 -10.58 -10.97
C PRO A 108 -25.72 -11.36 -11.56
N SER A 109 -26.50 -10.82 -12.49
CA SER A 109 -27.57 -11.57 -13.18
C SER A 109 -27.96 -10.92 -14.50
N LEU A 110 -28.78 -11.62 -15.31
CA LEU A 110 -29.35 -11.09 -16.54
C LEU A 110 -30.10 -9.76 -16.31
N ALA A 111 -30.95 -9.70 -15.27
CA ALA A 111 -31.70 -8.49 -14.94
C ALA A 111 -30.80 -7.28 -14.61
N HIS A 112 -29.60 -7.52 -14.05
CA HIS A 112 -28.62 -6.46 -13.83
C HIS A 112 -27.97 -6.00 -15.14
N ALA A 113 -27.70 -6.94 -16.07
CA ALA A 113 -27.19 -6.57 -17.40
C ALA A 113 -28.21 -5.71 -18.16
N GLU A 114 -29.49 -6.12 -18.18
CA GLU A 114 -30.59 -5.36 -18.79
C GLU A 114 -30.70 -3.96 -18.20
N SER A 115 -30.71 -3.84 -16.87
CA SER A 115 -30.82 -2.55 -16.19
C SER A 115 -29.60 -1.64 -16.43
N LEU A 116 -28.39 -2.20 -16.53
CA LEU A 116 -27.19 -1.43 -16.82
C LEU A 116 -27.19 -0.90 -18.26
N ILE A 117 -27.61 -1.73 -19.22
CA ILE A 117 -27.73 -1.35 -20.64
C ILE A 117 -28.73 -0.20 -20.81
N GLU A 118 -29.90 -0.29 -20.15
CA GLU A 118 -30.91 0.76 -20.17
C GLU A 118 -30.35 2.11 -19.70
N GLN A 119 -29.61 2.10 -18.59
CA GLN A 119 -29.02 3.32 -18.02
C GLN A 119 -27.84 3.84 -18.86
N ALA A 120 -27.02 2.95 -19.42
CA ALA A 120 -25.88 3.30 -20.26
C ALA A 120 -26.29 4.01 -21.57
N GLY A 121 -27.47 3.67 -22.13
CA GLY A 121 -28.02 4.28 -23.35
C GLY A 121 -28.24 5.80 -23.27
N SER A 122 -28.16 6.40 -22.07
CA SER A 122 -28.25 7.85 -21.85
C SER A 122 -26.89 8.57 -21.77
N GLY A 123 -25.78 7.84 -21.80
CA GLY A 123 -24.42 8.34 -21.59
C GLY A 123 -23.63 8.68 -22.86
N ALA A 124 -22.39 9.18 -22.68
CA ALA A 124 -21.50 9.61 -23.76
C ALA A 124 -20.56 8.50 -24.29
N GLY A 125 -20.57 7.31 -23.69
CA GLY A 125 -19.72 6.18 -24.05
C GLY A 125 -20.02 4.93 -23.20
N PRO A 126 -19.35 3.81 -23.48
CA PRO A 126 -19.65 2.56 -22.80
C PRO A 126 -19.26 2.61 -21.33
N VAL A 127 -20.12 2.05 -20.48
CA VAL A 127 -19.92 1.96 -19.04
C VAL A 127 -18.99 0.80 -18.71
N PRO A 128 -17.94 1.00 -17.88
CA PRO A 128 -17.09 -0.11 -17.45
C PRO A 128 -17.87 -1.07 -16.54
N ALA A 129 -17.79 -2.35 -16.82
CA ALA A 129 -18.45 -3.39 -16.04
C ALA A 129 -17.54 -4.61 -15.82
N THR A 130 -17.83 -5.38 -14.77
CA THR A 130 -17.26 -6.71 -14.55
C THR A 130 -18.39 -7.74 -14.46
N LEU A 131 -18.31 -8.80 -15.26
CA LEU A 131 -19.33 -9.84 -15.29
C LEU A 131 -19.08 -10.83 -14.16
N MET A 132 -20.05 -10.98 -13.25
CA MET A 132 -19.90 -11.90 -12.13
C MET A 132 -20.47 -13.26 -12.51
N VAL A 133 -19.74 -14.34 -12.23
CA VAL A 133 -20.16 -15.73 -12.52
C VAL A 133 -20.21 -16.55 -11.25
N ASP A 134 -21.30 -17.29 -11.03
CA ASP A 134 -21.34 -18.27 -9.94
C ASP A 134 -20.62 -19.56 -10.36
N THR A 135 -19.48 -19.82 -9.74
CA THR A 135 -18.69 -21.03 -9.99
C THR A 135 -18.95 -22.13 -8.95
N GLY A 136 -19.74 -21.87 -7.91
CA GLY A 136 -20.04 -22.83 -6.86
C GLY A 136 -20.16 -22.27 -5.45
N LEU A 137 -20.04 -20.95 -5.27
CA LEU A 137 -20.31 -20.31 -3.98
C LEU A 137 -21.82 -20.10 -3.77
N SER A 138 -22.59 -19.96 -4.86
CA SER A 138 -24.05 -19.84 -4.83
C SER A 138 -24.58 -18.73 -3.92
N ARG A 139 -23.92 -17.56 -4.02
CA ARG A 139 -24.27 -16.33 -3.29
C ARG A 139 -24.68 -15.19 -4.23
N SER A 140 -23.90 -14.96 -5.26
CA SER A 140 -24.05 -13.91 -6.27
C SER A 140 -23.24 -14.30 -7.51
N GLY A 141 -23.51 -13.67 -8.64
CA GLY A 141 -22.99 -14.07 -9.94
C GLY A 141 -24.07 -14.73 -10.79
N VAL A 142 -23.97 -14.52 -12.10
CA VAL A 142 -24.94 -15.02 -13.08
C VAL A 142 -25.02 -16.53 -12.95
N SER A 143 -26.25 -17.02 -12.83
CA SER A 143 -26.51 -18.45 -12.66
C SER A 143 -26.18 -19.22 -13.95
N PRO A 144 -25.86 -20.53 -13.87
CA PRO A 144 -25.67 -21.34 -15.07
C PRO A 144 -26.86 -21.33 -16.04
N ALA A 145 -28.08 -21.14 -15.54
CA ALA A 145 -29.30 -21.08 -16.36
C ALA A 145 -29.43 -19.79 -17.19
N GLU A 146 -28.82 -18.69 -16.72
CA GLU A 146 -28.89 -17.38 -17.37
C GLU A 146 -27.55 -16.97 -18.02
N TRP A 147 -26.51 -17.80 -17.88
CA TRP A 147 -25.16 -17.46 -18.32
C TRP A 147 -25.10 -17.14 -19.81
N GLU A 148 -25.64 -18.02 -20.65
CA GLU A 148 -25.63 -17.85 -22.10
C GLU A 148 -26.39 -16.60 -22.53
N SER A 149 -27.63 -16.42 -22.07
CA SER A 149 -28.44 -15.25 -22.42
C SER A 149 -27.81 -13.93 -21.94
N THR A 150 -27.17 -13.94 -20.76
CA THR A 150 -26.48 -12.73 -20.24
C THR A 150 -25.27 -12.37 -21.08
N VAL A 151 -24.44 -13.35 -21.44
CA VAL A 151 -23.25 -13.12 -22.27
C VAL A 151 -23.63 -12.66 -23.67
N GLU A 152 -24.63 -13.29 -24.29
CA GLU A 152 -25.11 -12.90 -25.62
C GLU A 152 -25.70 -11.49 -25.62
N LEU A 153 -26.45 -11.13 -24.57
CA LEU A 153 -26.98 -9.78 -24.41
C LEU A 153 -25.86 -8.74 -24.32
N LEU A 154 -24.85 -8.98 -23.47
CA LEU A 154 -23.72 -8.08 -23.30
C LEU A 154 -22.86 -7.97 -24.56
N ALA A 155 -22.64 -9.06 -25.27
CA ALA A 155 -21.89 -9.07 -26.53
C ALA A 155 -22.57 -8.21 -27.62
N GLN A 156 -23.91 -8.14 -27.63
CA GLN A 156 -24.67 -7.31 -28.56
C GLN A 156 -24.64 -5.81 -28.23
N HIS A 157 -24.21 -5.43 -27.01
CA HIS A 157 -24.27 -4.05 -26.51
C HIS A 157 -22.89 -3.57 -26.01
N THR A 158 -21.81 -3.98 -26.67
CA THR A 158 -20.42 -3.59 -26.33
C THR A 158 -20.15 -2.10 -26.55
N ASP A 159 -20.99 -1.43 -27.33
CA ASP A 159 -21.03 0.03 -27.50
C ASP A 159 -21.60 0.77 -26.28
N LEU A 160 -22.37 0.08 -25.43
CA LEU A 160 -22.98 0.64 -24.21
C LEU A 160 -22.34 0.13 -22.93
N VAL A 161 -21.88 -1.12 -22.91
CA VAL A 161 -21.29 -1.76 -21.73
C VAL A 161 -19.96 -2.40 -22.09
N ASP A 162 -18.90 -1.92 -21.47
CA ASP A 162 -17.54 -2.41 -21.63
C ASP A 162 -17.23 -3.43 -20.52
N VAL A 163 -17.40 -4.71 -20.84
CA VAL A 163 -17.13 -5.82 -19.92
C VAL A 163 -15.62 -6.06 -19.84
N ARG A 164 -14.99 -5.44 -18.84
CA ARG A 164 -13.53 -5.46 -18.62
C ARG A 164 -12.98 -6.80 -18.16
N GLY A 165 -13.83 -7.68 -17.65
CA GLY A 165 -13.39 -8.97 -17.15
C GLY A 165 -14.46 -9.72 -16.40
N LEU A 166 -14.14 -10.95 -16.00
CA LEU A 166 -14.97 -11.78 -15.15
C LEU A 166 -14.53 -11.73 -13.69
N MET A 167 -15.51 -11.89 -12.80
CA MET A 167 -15.34 -12.05 -11.37
C MET A 167 -16.05 -13.30 -10.87
N SER A 168 -15.38 -14.10 -10.04
CA SER A 168 -16.06 -15.09 -9.18
C SER A 168 -15.46 -15.08 -7.78
N HIS A 169 -15.93 -15.95 -6.87
CA HIS A 169 -15.44 -15.99 -5.49
C HIS A 169 -15.35 -17.43 -4.97
N LEU A 170 -14.19 -17.77 -4.42
CA LEU A 170 -13.87 -19.10 -3.92
C LEU A 170 -14.56 -19.36 -2.57
N ALA A 171 -15.07 -20.58 -2.38
CA ALA A 171 -15.81 -20.98 -1.20
C ALA A 171 -14.91 -21.44 -0.04
N THR A 172 -13.84 -22.18 -0.33
CA THR A 172 -13.03 -22.91 0.66
C THR A 172 -11.52 -22.68 0.50
N ALA A 173 -11.12 -21.56 -0.12
CA ALA A 173 -9.71 -21.25 -0.35
C ALA A 173 -8.90 -21.08 0.96
N ASP A 174 -9.57 -20.76 2.06
CA ASP A 174 -9.03 -20.64 3.41
C ASP A 174 -8.61 -21.97 4.03
N THR A 175 -9.05 -23.11 3.49
CA THR A 175 -8.63 -24.45 3.92
C THR A 175 -8.00 -25.23 2.76
N PRO A 176 -6.77 -24.86 2.32
CA PRO A 176 -6.13 -25.47 1.16
C PRO A 176 -6.04 -27.00 1.30
N ASN A 177 -6.34 -27.70 0.21
CA ASN A 177 -6.34 -29.17 0.09
C ASN A 177 -7.40 -29.90 0.94
N ALA A 178 -8.27 -29.19 1.67
CA ALA A 178 -9.37 -29.83 2.41
C ALA A 178 -10.56 -30.20 1.52
N ASP A 179 -10.79 -29.44 0.45
CA ASP A 179 -11.96 -29.58 -0.43
C ASP A 179 -11.57 -29.36 -1.91
N PRO A 180 -11.95 -30.26 -2.85
CA PRO A 180 -11.74 -30.06 -4.29
C PRO A 180 -12.56 -28.89 -4.89
N ALA A 181 -13.43 -28.23 -4.11
CA ALA A 181 -14.26 -27.13 -4.56
C ALA A 181 -13.45 -26.00 -5.20
N THR A 182 -12.28 -25.65 -4.66
CA THR A 182 -11.44 -24.59 -5.24
C THR A 182 -10.99 -24.95 -6.67
N ASP A 183 -10.57 -26.20 -6.92
CA ASP A 183 -10.17 -26.65 -8.26
C ASP A 183 -11.35 -26.66 -9.23
N MET A 184 -12.50 -27.15 -8.77
CA MET A 184 -13.74 -27.13 -9.54
C MET A 184 -14.16 -25.71 -9.92
N GLN A 185 -14.09 -24.77 -8.96
CA GLN A 185 -14.43 -23.37 -9.19
C GLN A 185 -13.47 -22.71 -10.18
N ALA A 186 -12.16 -22.97 -10.06
CA ALA A 186 -11.16 -22.47 -11.01
C ALA A 186 -11.40 -23.00 -12.44
N GLN A 187 -11.70 -24.29 -12.60
CA GLN A 187 -12.02 -24.86 -13.91
C GLN A 187 -13.30 -24.27 -14.51
N ARG A 188 -14.35 -24.07 -13.71
CA ARG A 188 -15.60 -23.42 -14.16
C ARG A 188 -15.35 -21.97 -14.57
N PHE A 189 -14.51 -21.26 -13.82
CA PHE A 189 -14.14 -19.89 -14.14
C PHE A 189 -13.39 -19.79 -15.47
N HIS A 190 -12.42 -20.68 -15.71
CA HIS A 190 -11.72 -20.76 -17.00
C HIS A 190 -12.67 -20.97 -18.18
N ARG A 191 -13.60 -21.94 -18.06
CA ARG A 191 -14.63 -22.19 -19.08
C ARG A 191 -15.54 -20.97 -19.31
N ALA A 192 -15.84 -20.21 -18.26
CA ALA A 192 -16.64 -18.99 -18.38
C ALA A 192 -15.89 -17.92 -19.18
N ILE A 193 -14.58 -17.75 -18.97
CA ILE A 193 -13.73 -16.83 -19.73
C ILE A 193 -13.71 -17.23 -21.22
N GLU A 194 -13.43 -18.51 -21.51
CA GLU A 194 -13.45 -19.04 -22.89
C GLU A 194 -14.80 -18.82 -23.57
N PHE A 195 -15.89 -19.05 -22.85
CA PHE A 195 -17.26 -18.88 -23.35
C PHE A 195 -17.55 -17.43 -23.72
N CYS A 196 -17.13 -16.46 -22.90
CA CYS A 196 -17.26 -15.03 -23.17
C CYS A 196 -16.46 -14.61 -24.41
N ARG A 197 -15.19 -15.03 -24.49
CA ARG A 197 -14.30 -14.71 -25.62
C ARG A 197 -14.82 -15.27 -26.94
N ALA A 198 -15.34 -16.50 -26.94
CA ALA A 198 -15.94 -17.11 -28.12
C ALA A 198 -17.19 -16.37 -28.64
N ARG A 199 -17.81 -15.51 -27.82
CA ARG A 199 -18.99 -14.70 -28.16
C ARG A 199 -18.69 -13.21 -28.35
N GLY A 200 -17.41 -12.84 -28.40
CA GLY A 200 -16.99 -11.46 -28.73
C GLY A 200 -16.82 -10.54 -27.52
N LEU A 201 -16.78 -11.06 -26.29
CA LEU A 201 -16.36 -10.30 -25.12
C LEU A 201 -14.87 -10.56 -24.82
N ASP A 202 -14.03 -9.53 -24.91
CA ASP A 202 -12.56 -9.65 -24.77
C ASP A 202 -12.12 -10.07 -23.34
N VAL A 203 -12.78 -9.49 -22.33
CA VAL A 203 -12.59 -9.76 -20.90
C VAL A 203 -11.10 -9.75 -20.48
N PRO A 204 -10.40 -8.62 -20.65
CA PRO A 204 -8.94 -8.53 -20.47
C PRO A 204 -8.47 -8.64 -19.01
N CYS A 205 -9.32 -8.40 -18.01
CA CYS A 205 -8.92 -8.36 -16.59
C CYS A 205 -9.81 -9.24 -15.72
N ASN A 206 -9.52 -10.54 -15.65
CA ASN A 206 -10.28 -11.52 -14.87
C ASN A 206 -9.68 -11.68 -13.47
N HIS A 207 -10.55 -11.95 -12.50
CA HIS A 207 -10.12 -12.05 -11.12
C HIS A 207 -10.95 -13.06 -10.31
N LEU A 208 -10.25 -13.99 -9.66
CA LEU A 208 -10.85 -15.05 -8.84
C LEU A 208 -10.37 -14.99 -7.39
N ALA A 209 -9.05 -14.95 -7.17
CA ALA A 209 -8.43 -15.05 -5.87
C ALA A 209 -8.88 -13.97 -4.86
N ASN A 210 -9.33 -14.42 -3.69
CA ASN A 210 -9.41 -13.64 -2.45
C ASN A 210 -8.10 -13.84 -1.64
N THR A 211 -7.94 -13.17 -0.50
CA THR A 211 -6.71 -13.26 0.34
C THR A 211 -6.11 -14.67 0.47
N PRO A 212 -6.85 -15.72 0.89
CA PRO A 212 -6.24 -17.04 1.06
C PRO A 212 -5.73 -17.64 -0.27
N ALA A 213 -6.46 -17.44 -1.37
CA ALA A 213 -6.04 -17.88 -2.69
C ALA A 213 -4.87 -17.04 -3.26
N THR A 214 -4.79 -15.74 -2.90
CA THR A 214 -3.61 -14.93 -3.21
C THR A 214 -2.36 -15.56 -2.60
N LEU A 215 -2.44 -16.05 -1.36
CA LEU A 215 -1.31 -16.65 -0.65
C LEU A 215 -0.97 -18.09 -1.08
N THR A 216 -1.97 -18.86 -1.53
CA THR A 216 -1.83 -20.32 -1.66
C THR A 216 -2.14 -20.89 -3.04
N ARG A 217 -2.75 -20.10 -3.94
CA ARG A 217 -3.23 -20.55 -5.25
C ARG A 217 -2.84 -19.60 -6.40
N PRO A 218 -1.54 -19.52 -6.75
CA PRO A 218 -1.05 -18.72 -7.90
C PRO A 218 -1.77 -19.01 -9.22
N ASP A 219 -2.24 -20.24 -9.41
CA ASP A 219 -3.03 -20.66 -10.57
C ASP A 219 -4.39 -19.95 -10.68
N THR A 220 -4.85 -19.27 -9.63
CA THR A 220 -6.13 -18.54 -9.58
C THR A 220 -5.97 -17.02 -9.60
N HIS A 221 -4.73 -16.52 -9.75
CA HIS A 221 -4.47 -15.08 -9.72
C HIS A 221 -5.03 -14.35 -10.93
N HIS A 222 -4.97 -14.98 -12.11
CA HIS A 222 -5.37 -14.36 -13.38
C HIS A 222 -4.69 -13.00 -13.57
N GLU A 223 -5.41 -11.98 -14.05
CA GLU A 223 -4.87 -10.65 -14.25
C GLU A 223 -4.93 -9.79 -12.97
N MET A 224 -5.79 -10.14 -12.02
CA MET A 224 -5.92 -9.38 -10.77
C MET A 224 -6.42 -10.22 -9.59
N VAL A 225 -5.88 -9.96 -8.40
CA VAL A 225 -6.33 -10.56 -7.12
C VAL A 225 -7.11 -9.56 -6.27
N ARG A 226 -7.92 -10.06 -5.32
CA ARG A 226 -8.77 -9.23 -4.45
C ARG A 226 -8.56 -9.50 -2.95
N PRO A 227 -7.39 -9.18 -2.39
CA PRO A 227 -7.18 -9.32 -0.96
C PRO A 227 -8.04 -8.32 -0.19
N GLY A 228 -8.60 -8.80 0.92
CA GLY A 228 -9.36 -8.00 1.88
C GLY A 228 -8.72 -8.10 3.26
N VAL A 229 -9.05 -9.13 4.02
CA VAL A 229 -8.62 -9.24 5.43
C VAL A 229 -7.10 -9.22 5.65
N GLY A 230 -6.33 -9.67 4.64
CA GLY A 230 -4.86 -9.69 4.70
C GLY A 230 -4.26 -8.29 4.78
N ILE A 231 -4.89 -7.31 4.10
CA ILE A 231 -4.53 -5.89 4.17
C ILE A 231 -4.53 -5.40 5.63
N TYR A 232 -5.43 -5.96 6.46
CA TYR A 232 -5.65 -5.54 7.83
C TYR A 232 -4.93 -6.42 8.87
N GLY A 233 -4.05 -7.32 8.40
CA GLY A 233 -3.13 -8.04 9.28
C GLY A 233 -3.59 -9.43 9.70
N VAL A 234 -4.55 -10.03 8.98
CA VAL A 234 -5.07 -11.38 9.29
C VAL A 234 -4.65 -12.34 8.17
N ASP A 235 -3.93 -13.40 8.54
CA ASP A 235 -3.74 -14.57 7.68
C ASP A 235 -4.98 -15.48 7.81
N PRO A 236 -5.82 -15.60 6.78
CA PRO A 236 -7.08 -16.33 6.86
C PRO A 236 -6.92 -17.84 6.57
N VAL A 237 -5.71 -18.34 6.30
CA VAL A 237 -5.50 -19.72 5.89
C VAL A 237 -5.42 -20.63 7.12
N GLU A 238 -5.99 -21.83 7.04
CA GLU A 238 -5.91 -22.86 8.08
C GLU A 238 -5.27 -24.16 7.54
N PRO A 239 -4.13 -24.60 8.10
CA PRO A 239 -3.26 -23.87 9.03
C PRO A 239 -2.67 -22.60 8.38
N LYS A 240 -2.25 -21.62 9.21
CA LYS A 240 -1.71 -20.33 8.75
C LYS A 240 -0.67 -20.53 7.64
N ALA A 241 -0.80 -19.78 6.55
CA ALA A 241 0.12 -19.85 5.42
C ALA A 241 1.52 -19.32 5.75
N GLY A 242 1.67 -18.64 6.89
CA GLY A 242 2.95 -18.09 7.35
C GLY A 242 3.22 -16.70 6.81
N ALA A 243 2.19 -15.99 6.35
CA ALA A 243 2.31 -14.58 5.97
C ALA A 243 2.80 -13.76 7.17
N THR A 244 3.69 -12.80 6.94
CA THR A 244 4.26 -11.95 8.00
C THR A 244 3.46 -10.67 8.21
N PHE A 245 2.14 -10.79 7.99
CA PHE A 245 1.18 -9.74 8.17
C PHE A 245 1.20 -9.17 9.59
N ARG A 246 1.10 -7.84 9.67
CA ARG A 246 1.07 -7.06 10.90
C ARG A 246 -0.38 -6.67 11.20
N PRO A 247 -0.94 -7.04 12.37
CA PRO A 247 -2.26 -6.57 12.80
C PRO A 247 -2.34 -5.04 12.79
N ALA A 248 -3.27 -4.49 12.03
CA ALA A 248 -3.37 -3.04 11.84
C ALA A 248 -4.27 -2.33 12.87
N MET A 249 -5.07 -3.06 13.65
CA MET A 249 -6.04 -2.49 14.59
C MET A 249 -5.77 -2.93 16.03
N THR A 250 -5.79 -1.95 16.93
CA THR A 250 -5.87 -2.19 18.38
C THR A 250 -7.14 -1.57 18.94
N PHE A 251 -8.04 -2.39 19.47
CA PHE A 251 -9.25 -1.94 20.13
C PHE A 251 -9.03 -1.87 21.65
N ARG A 252 -9.18 -0.67 22.22
CA ARG A 252 -8.96 -0.45 23.66
C ARG A 252 -10.00 0.46 24.29
N ALA A 253 -10.25 0.28 25.58
CA ALA A 253 -11.17 1.10 26.36
C ALA A 253 -10.64 1.38 27.77
N ARG A 254 -11.06 2.50 28.35
CA ARG A 254 -10.60 2.97 29.65
C ARG A 254 -11.22 2.14 30.77
N VAL A 255 -10.42 1.86 31.79
CA VAL A 255 -10.89 1.43 33.11
C VAL A 255 -11.61 2.60 33.77
N ILE A 256 -12.87 2.42 34.17
CA ILE A 256 -13.69 3.45 34.81
C ILE A 256 -13.50 3.44 36.33
N THR A 257 -13.51 2.26 36.92
CA THR A 257 -13.43 2.10 38.36
C THR A 257 -12.90 0.73 38.72
N THR A 258 -12.25 0.64 39.88
CA THR A 258 -11.85 -0.62 40.49
C THR A 258 -12.56 -0.79 41.82
N ARG A 259 -12.99 -2.02 42.14
CA ARG A 259 -13.62 -2.33 43.44
C ARG A 259 -13.19 -3.71 43.94
N VAL A 260 -13.38 -3.96 45.22
CA VAL A 260 -13.31 -5.31 45.79
C VAL A 260 -14.73 -5.88 45.80
N VAL A 261 -14.84 -7.13 45.33
CA VAL A 261 -16.04 -7.96 45.44
C VAL A 261 -15.75 -9.00 46.51
N ALA A 262 -16.56 -9.05 47.57
CA ALA A 262 -16.32 -9.94 48.69
C ALA A 262 -16.58 -11.41 48.30
N ALA A 263 -15.92 -12.34 48.99
CA ALA A 263 -16.17 -13.77 48.81
C ALA A 263 -17.68 -14.08 48.95
N GLY A 264 -18.21 -14.84 47.98
CA GLY A 264 -19.63 -15.22 47.88
C GLY A 264 -20.50 -14.25 47.07
N GLU A 265 -20.06 -13.02 46.83
CA GLU A 265 -20.79 -12.04 46.03
C GLU A 265 -20.70 -12.33 44.53
N ALA A 266 -21.72 -11.90 43.77
CA ALA A 266 -21.84 -12.16 42.34
C ALA A 266 -21.60 -10.91 41.49
N VAL A 267 -21.19 -11.12 40.24
CA VAL A 267 -20.89 -10.05 39.28
C VAL A 267 -21.80 -10.12 38.05
N SER A 268 -22.26 -8.93 37.62
CA SER A 268 -23.02 -8.70 36.38
C SER A 268 -24.39 -9.41 36.31
N TYR A 269 -25.11 -9.23 35.20
CA TYR A 269 -26.46 -9.75 35.02
C TYR A 269 -26.53 -11.27 35.15
N GLY A 270 -27.57 -11.75 35.84
CA GLY A 270 -27.79 -13.18 36.04
C GLY A 270 -26.77 -13.85 36.97
N HIS A 271 -25.82 -13.09 37.55
CA HIS A 271 -24.88 -13.58 38.56
C HIS A 271 -24.12 -14.84 38.09
N THR A 272 -23.70 -14.84 36.81
CA THR A 272 -23.03 -15.99 36.18
C THR A 272 -21.60 -16.21 36.66
N TRP A 273 -21.05 -15.28 37.43
CA TRP A 273 -19.77 -15.40 38.10
C TRP A 273 -19.92 -14.98 39.56
N ARG A 274 -19.26 -15.71 40.47
CA ARG A 274 -19.21 -15.44 41.91
C ARG A 274 -17.77 -15.47 42.40
N ALA A 275 -17.44 -14.55 43.29
CA ALA A 275 -16.12 -14.48 43.90
C ALA A 275 -15.94 -15.64 44.90
N GLU A 276 -14.92 -16.46 44.71
CA GLU A 276 -14.58 -17.52 45.68
C GLU A 276 -13.83 -16.96 46.89
N VAL A 277 -13.05 -15.90 46.66
CA VAL A 277 -12.32 -15.11 47.65
C VAL A 277 -12.55 -13.63 47.36
N ASP A 278 -12.23 -12.76 48.32
CA ASP A 278 -12.22 -11.32 48.08
C ASP A 278 -11.38 -11.00 46.83
N THR A 279 -12.04 -10.51 45.79
CA THR A 279 -11.46 -10.38 44.45
C THR A 279 -11.54 -8.93 44.01
N ARG A 280 -10.42 -8.38 43.56
CA ARG A 280 -10.39 -7.06 42.95
C ARG A 280 -10.89 -7.15 41.52
N THR A 281 -11.73 -6.20 41.13
CA THR A 281 -12.29 -6.12 39.78
C THR A 281 -12.11 -4.73 39.19
N ALA A 282 -12.08 -4.63 37.87
CA ALA A 282 -12.13 -3.38 37.13
C ALA A 282 -13.37 -3.36 36.22
N VAL A 283 -13.96 -2.19 36.04
CA VAL A 283 -15.02 -1.95 35.05
C VAL A 283 -14.38 -1.25 33.86
N VAL A 284 -14.54 -1.79 32.66
CA VAL A 284 -14.01 -1.24 31.41
C VAL A 284 -15.16 -0.66 30.59
N ALA A 285 -14.98 0.54 30.04
CA ALA A 285 -15.99 1.34 29.34
C ALA A 285 -16.29 0.87 27.91
N VAL A 286 -16.62 -0.41 27.74
CA VAL A 286 -16.97 -0.98 26.45
C VAL A 286 -17.98 -2.10 26.62
N GLY A 287 -19.00 -2.15 25.77
CA GLY A 287 -19.99 -3.22 25.78
C GLY A 287 -20.48 -3.61 24.40
N TYR A 288 -21.60 -4.33 24.34
CA TYR A 288 -22.11 -4.83 23.06
C TYR A 288 -22.64 -3.74 22.13
N ALA A 289 -23.02 -2.57 22.65
CA ALA A 289 -23.38 -1.43 21.81
C ALA A 289 -22.14 -0.78 21.16
N ASP A 290 -20.94 -1.07 21.68
CA ASP A 290 -19.65 -0.62 21.13
C ASP A 290 -18.97 -1.69 20.28
N GLY A 291 -19.60 -2.85 20.07
CA GLY A 291 -19.09 -3.93 19.21
C GLY A 291 -18.52 -5.14 19.92
N ILE A 292 -18.63 -5.27 21.25
CA ILE A 292 -18.23 -6.50 21.96
C ILE A 292 -19.33 -7.56 21.82
N PRO A 293 -19.10 -8.72 21.19
CA PRO A 293 -20.11 -9.77 21.10
C PRO A 293 -20.55 -10.22 22.48
N ARG A 294 -21.85 -10.15 22.77
CA ARG A 294 -22.37 -10.64 24.05
C ARG A 294 -22.14 -12.14 24.23
N SER A 295 -22.02 -12.89 23.13
CA SER A 295 -21.61 -14.29 23.12
C SER A 295 -20.25 -14.51 23.79
N ALA A 296 -19.32 -13.55 23.73
CA ALA A 296 -17.98 -13.69 24.35
C ALA A 296 -17.99 -13.65 25.89
N SER A 297 -19.15 -13.41 26.54
CA SER A 297 -19.28 -13.32 28.00
C SER A 297 -18.56 -14.45 28.75
N GLY A 298 -17.58 -14.11 29.57
CA GLY A 298 -16.80 -15.01 30.41
C GLY A 298 -15.74 -15.84 29.67
N ARG A 299 -15.46 -15.54 28.39
CA ARG A 299 -14.62 -16.37 27.52
C ARG A 299 -13.40 -15.67 26.95
N PHE A 300 -13.20 -14.38 27.25
CA PHE A 300 -12.06 -13.60 26.75
C PHE A 300 -11.30 -12.92 27.88
N GLU A 301 -10.09 -12.48 27.55
CA GLU A 301 -9.23 -11.69 28.43
C GLU A 301 -8.97 -10.32 27.83
N VAL A 302 -8.53 -9.38 28.65
CA VAL A 302 -8.00 -8.07 28.22
C VAL A 302 -6.60 -7.89 28.76
N SER A 303 -5.77 -7.09 28.09
CA SER A 303 -4.46 -6.68 28.60
C SER A 303 -4.54 -5.29 29.23
N ILE A 304 -4.07 -5.15 30.48
CA ILE A 304 -3.99 -3.87 31.19
C ILE A 304 -2.58 -3.77 31.79
N ASN A 305 -1.86 -2.70 31.48
CA ASN A 305 -0.49 -2.45 31.97
C ASN A 305 0.46 -3.65 31.76
N GLY A 306 0.36 -4.32 30.60
CA GLY A 306 1.20 -5.45 30.22
C GLY A 306 0.82 -6.81 30.84
N ARG A 307 -0.33 -6.90 31.54
CA ARG A 307 -0.82 -8.15 32.13
C ARG A 307 -2.21 -8.50 31.62
N ARG A 308 -2.45 -9.79 31.35
CA ARG A 308 -3.76 -10.32 30.96
C ARG A 308 -4.67 -10.56 32.16
N TYR A 309 -5.95 -10.21 31.99
CA TYR A 309 -7.00 -10.30 32.98
C TYR A 309 -8.29 -10.84 32.36
N PRO A 310 -8.93 -11.86 32.95
CA PRO A 310 -10.13 -12.44 32.37
C PRO A 310 -11.35 -11.53 32.56
N GLN A 311 -12.18 -11.45 31.52
CA GLN A 311 -13.51 -10.87 31.65
C GLN A 311 -14.41 -11.83 32.43
N ILE A 312 -15.13 -11.31 33.43
CA ILE A 312 -15.99 -12.08 34.33
C ILE A 312 -17.45 -11.59 34.28
N GLY A 313 -18.38 -12.52 34.42
CA GLY A 313 -19.81 -12.23 34.28
C GLY A 313 -20.21 -11.96 32.83
N ARG A 314 -21.35 -11.30 32.63
CA ARG A 314 -21.87 -10.98 31.30
C ARG A 314 -21.33 -9.66 30.76
N VAL A 315 -21.11 -9.62 29.44
CA VAL A 315 -20.96 -8.38 28.68
C VAL A 315 -22.27 -7.60 28.74
N CYS A 316 -22.21 -6.34 29.20
CA CYS A 316 -23.35 -5.42 29.26
C CYS A 316 -23.37 -4.49 28.04
N MET A 317 -24.37 -3.61 27.95
CA MET A 317 -24.53 -2.70 26.81
C MET A 317 -23.31 -1.80 26.62
N ASP A 318 -22.78 -1.29 27.73
CA ASP A 318 -21.79 -0.19 27.71
C ASP A 318 -20.52 -0.50 28.50
N GLN A 319 -20.45 -1.66 29.16
CA GLN A 319 -19.33 -1.99 30.03
C GLN A 319 -19.14 -3.50 30.21
N VAL A 320 -17.91 -3.88 30.53
CA VAL A 320 -17.53 -5.22 30.96
C VAL A 320 -16.82 -5.16 32.31
N VAL A 321 -16.86 -6.27 33.06
CA VAL A 321 -16.12 -6.41 34.33
C VAL A 321 -14.99 -7.39 34.14
N VAL A 322 -13.80 -7.03 34.60
CA VAL A 322 -12.58 -7.85 34.51
C VAL A 322 -12.08 -8.17 35.91
N SER A 323 -11.61 -9.40 36.12
CA SER A 323 -11.00 -9.81 37.38
C SER A 323 -9.55 -9.40 37.41
N LEU A 324 -9.15 -8.66 38.44
CA LEU A 324 -7.75 -8.29 38.71
C LEU A 324 -7.06 -9.29 39.65
N GLY A 325 -7.78 -10.33 40.07
CA GLY A 325 -7.31 -11.38 40.97
C GLY A 325 -7.66 -11.14 42.45
N PRO A 326 -7.26 -12.08 43.33
CA PRO A 326 -7.48 -11.97 44.78
C PRO A 326 -6.87 -10.69 45.36
N VAL A 327 -7.49 -10.14 46.40
CA VAL A 327 -6.92 -9.01 47.14
C VAL A 327 -5.65 -9.45 47.88
N SER A 328 -4.53 -8.79 47.58
CA SER A 328 -3.26 -8.98 48.31
C SER A 328 -3.29 -8.33 49.69
N GLU A 329 -2.34 -8.71 50.56
CA GLU A 329 -2.22 -8.20 51.94
C GLU A 329 -2.20 -6.68 52.08
N ASN A 330 -1.80 -5.94 51.02
CA ASN A 330 -2.00 -4.50 50.92
C ASN A 330 -3.25 -4.17 50.06
N PRO A 331 -4.43 -3.92 50.65
CA PRO A 331 -5.68 -3.70 49.93
C PRO A 331 -5.77 -2.35 49.20
N THR A 332 -4.79 -1.45 49.38
CA THR A 332 -4.81 -0.10 48.81
C THR A 332 -4.04 0.02 47.48
N GLU A 333 -3.12 -0.90 47.19
CA GLU A 333 -2.38 -0.90 45.92
C GLU A 333 -3.07 -1.79 44.90
N SER A 334 -3.52 -1.17 43.81
CA SER A 334 -3.91 -1.86 42.59
C SER A 334 -2.94 -1.44 41.48
N PRO A 335 -2.34 -2.39 40.75
CA PRO A 335 -1.52 -2.07 39.58
C PRO A 335 -2.36 -1.50 38.43
N VAL A 336 -3.69 -1.59 38.53
CA VAL A 336 -4.67 -1.04 37.58
C VAL A 336 -5.45 0.09 38.26
N ARG A 337 -5.53 1.24 37.60
CA ARG A 337 -6.18 2.46 38.08
C ARG A 337 -7.26 2.94 37.10
N PRO A 338 -8.27 3.69 37.56
CA PRO A 338 -9.16 4.43 36.67
C PRO A 338 -8.37 5.27 35.68
N GLY A 339 -8.76 5.21 34.41
CA GLY A 339 -8.04 5.82 33.31
C GLY A 339 -7.04 4.89 32.64
N ASP A 340 -6.63 3.75 33.19
CA ASP A 340 -5.75 2.84 32.45
C ASP A 340 -6.45 2.28 31.21
N TRP A 341 -5.67 1.94 30.19
CA TRP A 341 -6.20 1.30 28.98
C TRP A 341 -6.29 -0.22 29.18
N ALA A 342 -7.47 -0.77 28.94
CA ALA A 342 -7.66 -2.18 28.69
C ALA A 342 -7.68 -2.41 27.18
N ILE A 343 -6.75 -3.22 26.68
CA ILE A 343 -6.67 -3.66 25.29
C ILE A 343 -7.54 -4.92 25.16
N ILE A 344 -8.59 -4.82 24.35
CA ILE A 344 -9.53 -5.91 24.07
C ILE A 344 -8.88 -6.87 23.07
N PHE A 345 -8.35 -6.33 21.98
CA PHE A 345 -7.49 -7.05 21.03
C PHE A 345 -6.53 -6.09 20.33
N GLY A 346 -5.42 -6.61 19.80
CA GLY A 346 -4.41 -5.89 19.03
C GLY A 346 -3.05 -5.86 19.70
N GLN A 347 -2.26 -4.82 19.42
CA GLN A 347 -0.91 -4.66 19.94
C GLN A 347 -0.88 -4.71 21.47
N ASP A 348 0.08 -5.44 22.03
CA ASP A 348 0.28 -5.66 23.48
C ASP A 348 -0.91 -6.34 24.21
N GLY A 349 -1.84 -6.93 23.46
CA GLY A 349 -3.02 -7.61 23.98
C GLY A 349 -3.30 -8.97 23.36
N PRO A 350 -4.52 -9.50 23.55
CA PRO A 350 -5.03 -10.63 22.77
C PRO A 350 -5.02 -10.36 21.28
N SER A 351 -4.77 -11.39 20.46
CA SER A 351 -4.96 -11.26 19.02
C SER A 351 -6.46 -11.19 18.68
N VAL A 352 -6.76 -10.67 17.49
CA VAL A 352 -8.15 -10.68 16.99
C VAL A 352 -8.68 -12.11 16.81
N ASP A 353 -7.82 -13.06 16.46
CA ASP A 353 -8.17 -14.48 16.32
C ASP A 353 -8.52 -15.11 17.68
N GLU A 354 -7.75 -14.80 18.74
CA GLU A 354 -8.05 -15.25 20.10
C GLU A 354 -9.44 -14.74 20.56
N PHE A 355 -9.73 -13.47 20.28
CA PHE A 355 -11.02 -12.87 20.64
C PHE A 355 -12.18 -13.39 19.78
N ALA A 356 -11.95 -13.64 18.49
CA ALA A 356 -12.93 -14.26 17.59
C ALA A 356 -13.30 -15.67 18.04
N ALA A 357 -12.31 -16.50 18.41
CA ALA A 357 -12.53 -17.83 18.97
C ALA A 357 -13.36 -17.78 20.27
N ALA A 358 -13.05 -16.84 21.18
CA ALA A 358 -13.83 -16.61 22.40
C ALA A 358 -15.29 -16.21 22.12
N ALA A 359 -15.53 -15.45 21.06
CA ALA A 359 -16.86 -15.04 20.61
C ALA A 359 -17.61 -16.14 19.85
N GLY A 360 -16.90 -17.15 19.32
CA GLY A 360 -17.45 -18.21 18.47
C GLY A 360 -17.65 -17.74 17.02
N THR A 361 -16.73 -16.93 16.50
CA THR A 361 -16.78 -16.36 15.15
C THR A 361 -15.37 -16.20 14.57
N ILE A 362 -15.24 -15.46 13.47
CA ILE A 362 -14.03 -15.19 12.72
C ILE A 362 -13.55 -13.73 12.88
N ALA A 363 -12.26 -13.48 12.67
CA ALA A 363 -11.66 -12.14 12.80
C ALA A 363 -12.34 -11.07 11.92
N TYR A 364 -12.85 -11.46 10.74
CA TYR A 364 -13.60 -10.59 9.84
C TYR A 364 -14.77 -9.91 10.54
N GLU A 365 -15.56 -10.68 11.30
CA GLU A 365 -16.69 -10.12 12.05
C GLU A 365 -16.17 -9.20 13.15
N ILE A 366 -15.20 -9.66 13.94
CA ILE A 366 -14.65 -8.89 15.06
C ILE A 366 -14.10 -7.52 14.62
N LEU A 367 -13.37 -7.44 13.52
CA LEU A 367 -12.82 -6.17 13.03
C LEU A 367 -13.93 -5.18 12.64
N THR A 368 -15.04 -5.67 12.11
CA THR A 368 -16.14 -4.85 11.60
C THR A 368 -17.21 -4.49 12.63
N LEU A 369 -17.16 -5.06 13.85
CA LEU A 369 -18.14 -4.82 14.89
C LEU A 369 -17.98 -3.49 15.65
N PRO A 370 -16.76 -3.02 16.02
CA PRO A 370 -16.59 -1.80 16.78
C PRO A 370 -17.16 -0.58 16.06
N ARG A 371 -18.20 0.05 16.61
CA ARG A 371 -18.95 1.08 15.90
C ARG A 371 -19.60 2.09 16.83
N GLY A 372 -20.15 3.13 16.21
CA GLY A 372 -20.91 4.17 16.89
C GLY A 372 -20.04 5.31 17.43
N PRO A 373 -20.67 6.38 17.91
CA PRO A 373 -19.98 7.63 18.23
C PRO A 373 -19.04 7.55 19.44
N ARG A 374 -19.14 6.47 20.23
CA ARG A 374 -18.37 6.26 21.47
C ARG A 374 -16.98 5.66 21.22
N VAL A 375 -16.80 4.99 20.09
CA VAL A 375 -15.53 4.40 19.67
C VAL A 375 -14.90 5.32 18.65
N LYS A 376 -13.82 6.01 19.04
CA LYS A 376 -13.12 6.94 18.15
C LYS A 376 -11.96 6.24 17.45
N ARG A 377 -11.76 6.53 16.16
CA ARG A 377 -10.58 6.07 15.44
C ARG A 377 -9.43 7.05 15.62
N ARG A 378 -8.24 6.52 15.85
CA ARG A 378 -6.99 7.26 15.91
C ARG A 378 -5.98 6.56 15.02
N PHE A 379 -5.38 7.31 14.10
CA PHE A 379 -4.42 6.77 13.14
C PHE A 379 -2.99 6.97 13.65
N LEU A 380 -2.19 5.92 13.60
CA LEU A 380 -0.73 6.02 13.65
C LEU A 380 -0.26 6.26 12.22
N GLN A 381 0.31 7.45 11.98
CA GLN A 381 0.72 7.80 10.63
C GLN A 381 1.90 6.96 10.17
N PHE A 382 1.83 6.59 8.90
CA PHE A 382 2.97 6.13 8.14
C PHE A 382 3.76 7.35 7.69
N ASP A 383 4.93 7.56 8.27
CA ASP A 383 5.92 8.47 7.70
C ASP A 383 6.74 7.65 6.69
N ALA A 384 6.47 7.85 5.40
CA ALA A 384 7.17 7.18 4.31
C ALA A 384 8.69 7.43 4.30
N THR A 385 9.18 8.30 5.20
CA THR A 385 10.60 8.65 5.37
C THR A 385 11.33 7.86 6.47
N THR A 386 10.65 7.09 7.32
CA THR A 386 11.27 6.43 8.51
C THR A 386 11.26 4.91 8.53
N HIS A 387 10.76 4.23 7.50
CA HIS A 387 10.94 2.79 7.34
C HIS A 387 11.63 2.44 6.01
N PRO A 388 12.70 1.61 6.04
CA PRO A 388 13.32 1.12 4.83
C PRO A 388 12.32 0.27 4.07
N GLN A 389 12.27 0.46 2.75
CA GLN A 389 11.59 -0.44 1.82
C GLN A 389 11.96 -1.90 2.16
N PRO A 390 11.01 -2.85 2.27
CA PRO A 390 11.37 -4.23 2.55
C PRO A 390 12.22 -4.80 1.42
N HIS A 391 13.37 -5.32 1.84
CA HIS A 391 14.33 -6.07 1.04
C HIS A 391 13.64 -7.11 0.16
N ASN A 392 13.92 -7.03 -1.14
CA ASN A 392 13.70 -8.11 -2.09
C ASN A 392 14.58 -9.30 -1.66
N ALA A 393 13.98 -10.37 -1.14
CA ALA A 393 14.66 -11.63 -0.87
C ALA A 393 14.48 -12.57 -2.05
N ALA A 394 15.12 -12.25 -3.17
CA ALA A 394 15.72 -13.26 -4.02
C ALA A 394 17.21 -13.29 -3.69
N VAL A 395 17.73 -14.44 -3.23
CA VAL A 395 19.17 -14.67 -3.29
C VAL A 395 19.50 -14.80 -4.77
N THR A 396 20.03 -13.73 -5.36
CA THR A 396 20.70 -13.70 -6.67
C THR A 396 21.99 -12.90 -6.42
N PRO A 397 23.11 -13.25 -7.09
CA PRO A 397 24.45 -12.99 -6.57
C PRO A 397 24.67 -11.49 -6.40
N ALA A 398 25.49 -11.13 -5.41
CA ALA A 398 25.83 -9.74 -5.09
C ALA A 398 26.04 -8.92 -6.39
N PRO A 399 25.28 -7.83 -6.62
CA PRO A 399 25.53 -6.98 -7.76
C PRO A 399 26.93 -6.37 -7.60
N ALA A 400 27.67 -6.30 -8.71
CA ALA A 400 29.03 -5.77 -8.73
C ALA A 400 29.08 -4.39 -8.04
N ALA A 401 30.00 -4.22 -7.10
CA ALA A 401 30.21 -2.94 -6.42
C ALA A 401 30.67 -1.89 -7.45
N LEU A 402 29.97 -0.77 -7.50
CA LEU A 402 30.37 0.39 -8.31
C LEU A 402 31.57 1.04 -7.64
N ASP A 403 32.61 1.41 -8.40
CA ASP A 403 33.85 2.00 -7.89
C ASP A 403 34.26 3.20 -8.75
N LEU A 404 33.92 4.40 -8.28
CA LEU A 404 34.23 5.68 -8.92
C LEU A 404 35.70 6.08 -8.77
N SER A 405 36.52 5.33 -8.02
CA SER A 405 37.96 5.59 -7.96
C SER A 405 38.64 5.30 -9.32
N GLN A 406 38.03 4.42 -10.11
CA GLN A 406 38.41 4.09 -11.48
C GLN A 406 37.94 5.16 -12.46
N ASP A 407 38.70 5.39 -13.53
CA ASP A 407 38.37 6.40 -14.55
C ASP A 407 37.07 6.07 -15.32
N SER A 408 36.71 4.79 -15.42
CA SER A 408 35.47 4.32 -16.04
C SER A 408 35.09 2.93 -15.54
N GLY A 409 33.80 2.58 -15.62
CA GLY A 409 33.31 1.24 -15.31
C GLY A 409 31.88 1.01 -15.75
N SER A 410 31.34 -0.17 -15.46
CA SER A 410 29.95 -0.52 -15.74
C SER A 410 29.36 -1.44 -14.68
N ALA A 411 28.09 -1.29 -14.39
CA ALA A 411 27.31 -2.15 -13.49
C ALA A 411 25.95 -2.46 -14.10
N VAL A 412 25.36 -3.58 -13.68
CA VAL A 412 24.03 -4.00 -14.13
C VAL A 412 23.04 -3.75 -13.00
N ALA A 413 21.97 -3.01 -13.31
CA ALA A 413 20.81 -2.85 -12.45
C ALA A 413 19.67 -3.73 -12.97
N PRO A 414 19.41 -4.91 -12.37
CA PRO A 414 18.33 -5.80 -12.83
C PRO A 414 16.94 -5.21 -12.66
N ASP A 415 16.77 -4.25 -11.74
CA ASP A 415 15.48 -3.62 -11.43
C ASP A 415 15.66 -2.16 -10.95
N ALA A 416 14.55 -1.49 -10.65
CA ALA A 416 14.54 -0.11 -10.18
C ALA A 416 15.20 0.08 -8.80
N ASP A 417 15.21 -0.94 -7.93
CA ASP A 417 15.83 -0.85 -6.60
C ASP A 417 17.34 -0.96 -6.69
N ALA A 418 17.85 -1.88 -7.51
CA ALA A 418 19.27 -1.96 -7.86
C ALA A 418 19.75 -0.66 -8.52
N MET A 419 18.92 -0.02 -9.34
CA MET A 419 19.22 1.31 -9.92
C MET A 419 19.33 2.39 -8.85
N ARG A 420 18.42 2.41 -7.86
CA ARG A 420 18.50 3.33 -6.71
C ARG A 420 19.73 3.07 -5.85
N ASP A 421 20.06 1.80 -5.63
CA ASP A 421 21.23 1.37 -4.85
C ASP A 421 22.55 1.76 -5.55
N LEU A 422 22.64 1.62 -6.88
CA LEU A 422 23.76 2.14 -7.66
C LEU A 422 23.86 3.66 -7.54
N GLY A 423 22.73 4.36 -7.63
CA GLY A 423 22.69 5.81 -7.42
C GLY A 423 23.18 6.20 -6.02
N ARG A 424 22.76 5.48 -4.98
CA ARG A 424 23.23 5.71 -3.61
C ARG A 424 24.73 5.54 -3.49
N GLN A 425 25.29 4.48 -4.07
CA GLN A 425 26.75 4.25 -4.10
C GLN A 425 27.49 5.39 -4.80
N VAL A 426 26.98 5.90 -5.92
CA VAL A 426 27.53 7.08 -6.61
C VAL A 426 27.53 8.28 -5.67
N GLY A 427 26.38 8.60 -5.05
CA GLY A 427 26.27 9.73 -4.12
C GLY A 427 27.21 9.63 -2.91
N GLU A 428 27.34 8.44 -2.31
CA GLU A 428 28.26 8.19 -1.19
C GLU A 428 29.73 8.34 -1.60
N GLN A 429 30.10 7.84 -2.78
CA GLN A 429 31.48 7.92 -3.28
C GLN A 429 31.87 9.32 -3.74
N LEU A 430 30.92 10.15 -4.18
CA LEU A 430 31.17 11.56 -4.44
C LEU A 430 31.55 12.33 -3.17
N LEU A 431 31.01 11.93 -2.01
CA LEU A 431 31.37 12.54 -0.71
C LEU A 431 32.79 12.15 -0.25
N ASN A 432 33.35 11.07 -0.78
CA ASN A 432 34.69 10.63 -0.42
C ASN A 432 35.76 11.52 -1.09
N GLN A 433 36.65 12.10 -0.28
CA GLN A 433 37.65 13.07 -0.74
C GLN A 433 38.67 12.50 -1.73
N GLU A 434 38.91 11.19 -1.71
CA GLU A 434 39.83 10.51 -2.64
C GLU A 434 39.26 10.33 -4.06
N THR A 435 37.93 10.34 -4.21
CA THR A 435 37.24 10.04 -5.47
C THR A 435 36.97 11.28 -6.33
N ALA A 436 36.60 12.42 -5.75
CA ALA A 436 36.14 13.59 -6.52
C ALA A 436 36.81 14.94 -6.15
N GLY A 437 37.77 14.98 -5.22
CA GLY A 437 38.35 16.24 -4.73
C GLY A 437 37.40 17.05 -3.83
N GLY A 438 36.30 16.43 -3.39
CA GLY A 438 35.18 17.06 -2.67
C GLY A 438 33.89 17.00 -3.50
N ALA A 439 32.76 16.66 -2.88
CA ALA A 439 31.50 16.47 -3.60
C ALA A 439 30.95 17.77 -4.24
N ALA A 440 31.11 18.91 -3.58
CA ALA A 440 30.64 20.19 -4.11
C ALA A 440 31.40 20.57 -5.40
N GLY A 441 30.66 21.05 -6.40
CA GLY A 441 31.21 21.40 -7.71
C GLY A 441 31.33 20.23 -8.67
N THR A 442 31.00 18.99 -8.29
CA THR A 442 30.96 17.87 -9.25
C THR A 442 29.66 17.90 -10.09
N VAL A 443 29.79 17.67 -11.39
CA VAL A 443 28.67 17.54 -12.33
C VAL A 443 28.50 16.08 -12.72
N VAL A 444 27.31 15.52 -12.48
CA VAL A 444 26.91 14.18 -12.91
C VAL A 444 25.98 14.30 -14.11
N VAL A 445 26.44 13.83 -15.26
CA VAL A 445 25.69 13.83 -16.52
C VAL A 445 25.01 12.48 -16.70
N LEU A 446 23.69 12.47 -16.90
CA LEU A 446 22.93 11.24 -17.12
C LEU A 446 22.37 11.16 -18.54
N THR A 447 22.73 10.10 -19.27
CA THR A 447 22.24 9.82 -20.63
C THR A 447 21.57 8.46 -20.74
N GLY A 448 20.69 8.30 -21.73
CA GLY A 448 19.92 7.06 -21.97
C GLY A 448 18.50 7.36 -22.47
N PRO A 449 17.80 6.40 -23.09
CA PRO A 449 16.48 6.62 -23.68
C PRO A 449 15.41 7.04 -22.65
N LEU A 450 14.24 7.47 -23.14
CA LEU A 450 13.08 7.74 -22.27
C LEU A 450 12.75 6.48 -21.45
N GLY A 451 12.51 6.64 -20.15
CA GLY A 451 12.24 5.51 -19.25
C GLY A 451 13.46 4.62 -18.95
N ALA A 452 14.69 5.01 -19.30
CA ALA A 452 15.90 4.25 -18.95
C ALA A 452 16.17 4.16 -17.44
N GLY A 453 15.60 5.04 -16.62
CA GLY A 453 15.81 5.06 -15.17
C GLY A 453 16.68 6.22 -14.65
N LYS A 454 16.90 7.27 -15.45
CA LYS A 454 17.68 8.47 -15.06
C LYS A 454 17.21 9.07 -13.73
N THR A 455 15.93 9.43 -13.62
CA THR A 455 15.36 9.96 -12.36
C THR A 455 15.48 8.96 -11.20
N THR A 456 15.35 7.65 -11.46
CA THR A 456 15.53 6.60 -10.46
C THR A 456 16.96 6.57 -9.92
N LEU A 457 17.96 6.72 -10.80
CA LEU A 457 19.36 6.86 -10.40
C LEU A 457 19.60 8.16 -9.64
N THR A 458 19.02 9.28 -10.08
CA THR A 458 19.12 10.58 -9.39
C THR A 458 18.55 10.54 -7.97
N GLN A 459 17.44 9.81 -7.76
CA GLN A 459 16.89 9.57 -6.42
C GLN A 459 17.90 8.85 -5.51
N GLY A 460 18.59 7.85 -6.05
CA GLY A 460 19.68 7.17 -5.35
C GLY A 460 20.83 8.12 -5.01
N ILE A 461 21.30 8.91 -6.00
CA ILE A 461 22.40 9.88 -5.81
C ILE A 461 22.05 10.87 -4.70
N ALA A 462 20.83 11.41 -4.71
CA ALA A 462 20.33 12.29 -3.67
C ALA A 462 20.35 11.64 -2.28
N GLN A 463 19.97 10.37 -2.19
CA GLN A 463 20.04 9.61 -0.94
C GLN A 463 21.48 9.45 -0.45
N GLY A 464 22.42 9.11 -1.34
CA GLY A 464 23.84 8.97 -1.00
C GLY A 464 24.46 10.28 -0.54
N LEU A 465 24.13 11.40 -1.20
CA LEU A 465 24.54 12.75 -0.80
C LEU A 465 23.88 13.18 0.53
N GLY A 466 22.75 12.59 0.90
CA GLY A 466 21.99 12.94 2.10
C GLY A 466 21.29 14.29 1.99
N VAL A 467 20.72 14.60 0.81
CA VAL A 467 19.89 15.81 0.62
C VAL A 467 18.45 15.58 1.09
N ARG A 468 17.76 16.66 1.49
CA ARG A 468 16.40 16.60 2.04
C ARG A 468 15.33 16.81 0.96
N GLY A 469 14.17 16.17 1.16
CA GLY A 469 12.99 16.35 0.33
C GLY A 469 12.87 15.31 -0.79
N ARG A 470 11.72 15.28 -1.45
CA ARG A 470 11.40 14.30 -2.49
C ARG A 470 12.07 14.70 -3.81
N VAL A 471 12.85 13.78 -4.41
CA VAL A 471 13.42 13.93 -5.75
C VAL A 471 12.46 13.34 -6.78
N GLN A 472 11.95 14.21 -7.64
CA GLN A 472 11.09 13.83 -8.77
C GLN A 472 11.71 14.44 -10.02
N SER A 473 11.48 13.80 -11.17
CA SER A 473 11.83 14.38 -12.46
C SER A 473 11.33 15.84 -12.49
N PRO A 474 12.17 16.83 -12.85
CA PRO A 474 11.79 18.24 -12.88
C PRO A 474 10.84 18.54 -14.06
N THR A 475 9.65 17.95 -14.06
CA THR A 475 8.73 17.97 -15.22
C THR A 475 8.22 19.38 -15.56
N PHE A 476 8.22 20.30 -14.60
CA PHE A 476 7.70 21.68 -14.75
C PHE A 476 8.69 22.76 -14.28
N THR A 477 9.93 22.40 -13.96
CA THR A 477 10.95 23.34 -13.46
C THR A 477 12.29 22.88 -14.01
N ILE A 478 13.06 23.74 -14.68
CA ILE A 478 14.30 23.34 -15.37
C ILE A 478 15.34 22.80 -14.37
N VAL A 479 15.45 23.43 -13.19
CA VAL A 479 16.34 23.02 -12.10
C VAL A 479 15.58 23.03 -10.78
N ARG A 480 15.78 22.00 -9.96
CA ARG A 480 15.30 21.92 -8.58
C ARG A 480 16.48 21.87 -7.62
N THR A 481 16.47 22.78 -6.63
CA THR A 481 17.49 22.82 -5.58
C THR A 481 17.05 21.99 -4.38
N HIS A 482 17.89 21.01 -4.02
CA HIS A 482 17.72 20.15 -2.85
C HIS A 482 18.80 20.48 -1.82
N LYS A 483 18.37 20.85 -0.61
CA LYS A 483 19.29 21.23 0.47
C LYS A 483 19.97 20.00 1.07
N GLY A 484 21.29 20.08 1.24
CA GLY A 484 22.07 19.10 1.97
C GLY A 484 21.69 19.03 3.44
N THR A 485 21.97 17.90 4.08
CA THR A 485 22.02 17.81 5.55
C THR A 485 23.24 18.56 6.09
N GLU A 486 23.24 18.88 7.37
CA GLU A 486 24.26 19.75 7.99
C GLU A 486 25.69 19.26 7.68
N GLY A 487 26.51 20.12 7.06
CA GLY A 487 27.89 19.79 6.66
C GLY A 487 28.04 19.01 5.35
N ARG A 488 26.94 18.71 4.63
CA ARG A 488 26.97 18.05 3.31
C ARG A 488 26.55 19.02 2.19
N PRO A 489 27.04 18.83 0.95
CA PRO A 489 26.60 19.64 -0.18
C PRO A 489 25.11 19.43 -0.48
N GLY A 490 24.49 20.44 -1.08
CA GLY A 490 23.18 20.27 -1.70
C GLY A 490 23.25 19.56 -3.04
N MET A 491 22.10 19.40 -3.70
CA MET A 491 22.01 18.87 -5.05
C MET A 491 21.15 19.78 -5.93
N LEU A 492 21.64 20.14 -7.11
CA LEU A 492 20.86 20.78 -8.17
C LEU A 492 20.43 19.69 -9.15
N HIS A 493 19.14 19.38 -9.18
CA HIS A 493 18.58 18.38 -10.10
C HIS A 493 18.01 19.09 -11.33
N MET A 494 18.65 18.87 -12.47
CA MET A 494 18.33 19.53 -13.73
C MET A 494 17.76 18.55 -14.76
N ASP A 495 16.83 19.02 -15.58
CA ASP A 495 16.38 18.35 -16.79
C ASP A 495 16.80 19.18 -18.02
N ALA A 496 17.92 18.82 -18.65
CA ALA A 496 18.48 19.56 -19.77
C ALA A 496 17.64 19.47 -21.04
N TYR A 497 16.81 18.44 -21.19
CA TYR A 497 15.84 18.33 -22.29
C TYR A 497 14.86 19.52 -22.30
N ARG A 498 14.53 20.07 -21.13
CA ARG A 498 13.62 21.21 -21.02
C ARG A 498 14.26 22.56 -21.29
N LEU A 499 15.58 22.66 -21.13
CA LEU A 499 16.30 23.90 -21.43
C LEU A 499 16.43 24.12 -22.94
N LEU A 500 16.61 23.05 -23.71
CA LEU A 500 16.99 23.14 -25.13
C LEU A 500 16.02 22.46 -26.11
N GLY A 501 14.98 21.76 -25.62
CA GLY A 501 13.90 21.21 -26.45
C GLY A 501 14.21 19.86 -27.10
N ALA A 502 13.51 19.54 -28.20
CA ALA A 502 13.54 18.23 -28.85
C ALA A 502 14.91 17.84 -29.46
N ASP A 503 15.88 18.76 -29.52
CA ASP A 503 17.23 18.52 -30.04
C ASP A 503 18.11 17.67 -29.09
N VAL A 504 17.62 17.31 -27.89
CA VAL A 504 18.37 16.56 -26.86
C VAL A 504 17.98 15.07 -26.83
N GLN A 505 17.11 14.59 -27.72
CA GLN A 505 16.37 13.35 -27.53
C GLN A 505 17.20 12.05 -27.54
N GLU A 506 18.45 12.05 -28.01
CA GLU A 506 19.34 10.87 -27.97
C GLU A 506 20.79 11.17 -27.54
N GLY A 507 21.02 12.33 -26.93
CA GLY A 507 22.37 12.93 -26.86
C GLY A 507 22.74 13.50 -28.22
N ILE A 508 23.48 14.59 -28.25
CA ILE A 508 23.99 15.13 -29.52
C ILE A 508 24.71 14.00 -30.25
N ALA A 509 24.27 13.66 -31.46
CA ALA A 509 24.87 12.58 -32.24
C ALA A 509 26.39 12.82 -32.34
N PRO A 510 27.24 11.79 -32.23
CA PRO A 510 28.69 11.98 -32.30
C PRO A 510 29.09 12.74 -33.58
N GLY A 511 29.46 14.03 -33.44
CA GLY A 511 29.85 14.90 -34.54
C GLY A 511 28.89 16.06 -34.88
N GLU A 512 27.69 16.12 -34.30
CA GLU A 512 26.87 17.34 -34.30
C GLU A 512 27.29 18.25 -33.14
N GLN A 513 27.16 19.56 -33.29
CA GLN A 513 27.43 20.53 -32.23
C GLN A 513 26.26 21.49 -32.17
N MET A 514 25.60 21.58 -31.01
CA MET A 514 24.80 22.75 -30.70
C MET A 514 25.71 23.98 -30.69
N ASP A 515 25.20 25.13 -31.15
CA ASP A 515 25.96 26.38 -31.05
C ASP A 515 26.28 26.63 -29.56
N ARG A 516 27.56 26.56 -29.22
CA ARG A 516 28.07 26.70 -27.86
C ARG A 516 27.54 27.99 -27.21
N ASN A 517 27.34 29.06 -27.97
CA ASN A 517 26.84 30.32 -27.43
C ASN A 517 25.37 30.21 -26.97
N VAL A 518 24.54 29.42 -27.66
CA VAL A 518 23.13 29.21 -27.28
C VAL A 518 23.01 28.40 -25.99
N VAL A 519 23.86 27.39 -25.83
CA VAL A 519 23.90 26.59 -24.60
C VAL A 519 24.43 27.41 -23.42
N LEU A 520 25.46 28.24 -23.65
CA LEU A 520 26.01 29.16 -22.65
C LEU A 520 24.98 30.22 -22.22
N ASP A 521 24.32 30.90 -23.17
CA ASP A 521 23.28 31.89 -22.87
C ASP A 521 22.13 31.28 -22.05
N ALA A 522 21.73 30.05 -22.37
CA ALA A 522 20.66 29.35 -21.67
C ALA A 522 21.07 28.98 -20.23
N LEU A 523 22.31 28.56 -20.00
CA LEU A 523 22.81 28.25 -18.66
C LEU A 523 23.12 29.49 -17.82
N GLU A 524 23.64 30.57 -18.43
CA GLU A 524 23.83 31.86 -17.77
C GLU A 524 22.50 32.41 -17.22
N SER A 525 21.38 32.15 -17.91
CA SER A 525 20.05 32.56 -17.44
C SER A 525 19.57 31.85 -16.16
N LEU A 526 20.20 30.74 -15.77
CA LEU A 526 19.83 29.93 -14.61
C LEU A 526 20.65 30.28 -13.35
N ASP A 527 21.66 31.14 -13.46
CA ASP A 527 22.52 31.62 -12.35
C ASP A 527 23.07 30.49 -11.46
N LEU A 528 23.46 29.36 -12.07
CA LEU A 528 23.88 28.16 -11.34
C LEU A 528 25.24 28.35 -10.66
N ASP A 529 26.09 29.24 -11.18
CA ASP A 529 27.46 29.47 -10.72
C ASP A 529 27.54 29.86 -9.24
N ALA A 530 26.53 30.56 -8.71
CA ALA A 530 26.47 30.95 -7.31
C ALA A 530 26.32 29.76 -6.34
N ASP A 531 25.77 28.64 -6.82
CA ASP A 531 25.46 27.45 -6.02
C ASP A 531 26.44 26.28 -6.26
N LEU A 532 27.21 26.29 -7.36
CA LEU A 532 28.13 25.20 -7.74
C LEU A 532 29.13 24.84 -6.64
N ASP A 533 29.70 25.83 -5.94
CA ASP A 533 30.68 25.61 -4.88
C ASP A 533 30.11 24.93 -3.62
N SER A 534 28.79 24.74 -3.55
CA SER A 534 28.10 24.10 -2.41
C SER A 534 27.16 22.95 -2.80
N HIS A 535 27.04 22.64 -4.10
CA HIS A 535 26.10 21.62 -4.61
C HIS A 535 26.77 20.65 -5.58
N VAL A 536 26.20 19.44 -5.68
CA VAL A 536 26.40 18.53 -6.81
C VAL A 536 25.34 18.83 -7.86
N VAL A 537 25.72 18.95 -9.13
CA VAL A 537 24.76 19.05 -10.22
C VAL A 537 24.47 17.65 -10.75
N VAL A 538 23.20 17.25 -10.81
CA VAL A 538 22.77 16.02 -11.48
C VAL A 538 21.85 16.39 -12.63
N ALA A 539 22.34 16.25 -13.86
CA ALA A 539 21.64 16.66 -15.06
C ALA A 539 21.15 15.45 -15.85
N GLU A 540 19.83 15.28 -15.90
CA GLU A 540 19.20 14.36 -16.83
C GLU A 540 19.28 14.93 -18.25
N TRP A 541 19.65 14.10 -19.22
CA TRP A 541 19.88 14.51 -20.61
C TRP A 541 21.02 15.53 -20.75
N GLY A 542 21.97 15.54 -19.83
CA GLY A 542 22.96 16.61 -19.69
C GLY A 542 24.14 16.59 -20.68
N ARG A 543 24.28 15.55 -21.52
CA ARG A 543 25.47 15.40 -22.36
C ARG A 543 25.49 16.44 -23.49
N GLY A 544 26.61 17.14 -23.61
CA GLY A 544 26.82 18.29 -24.49
C GLY A 544 26.25 19.59 -23.95
N VAL A 545 25.73 19.60 -22.72
CA VAL A 545 24.99 20.72 -22.14
C VAL A 545 25.64 21.26 -20.87
N VAL A 546 26.00 20.40 -19.90
CA VAL A 546 26.39 20.86 -18.55
C VAL A 546 27.85 20.58 -18.19
N GLU A 547 28.62 19.92 -19.07
CA GLU A 547 30.00 19.50 -18.77
C GLU A 547 30.93 20.68 -18.52
N PHE A 548 30.68 21.83 -19.14
CA PHE A 548 31.52 23.01 -18.97
C PHE A 548 31.28 23.75 -17.64
N LEU A 549 30.28 23.35 -16.85
CA LEU A 549 30.02 23.91 -15.53
C LEU A 549 31.08 23.48 -14.50
N SER A 550 31.90 22.46 -14.80
CA SER A 550 32.89 21.96 -13.85
C SER A 550 34.11 21.31 -14.51
N ASP A 551 35.25 21.37 -13.81
CA ASP A 551 36.45 20.57 -14.12
C ASP A 551 36.38 19.15 -13.49
N SER A 552 35.26 18.80 -12.86
CA SER A 552 34.97 17.49 -12.26
C SER A 552 33.63 16.99 -12.80
N VAL A 553 33.67 16.15 -13.84
CA VAL A 553 32.50 15.70 -14.59
C VAL A 553 32.46 14.18 -14.68
N LEU A 554 31.41 13.60 -14.10
CA LEU A 554 31.09 12.18 -14.17
C LEU A 554 29.97 11.97 -15.20
N ASP A 555 30.30 11.34 -16.32
CA ASP A 555 29.33 10.95 -17.35
C ASP A 555 28.80 9.54 -17.09
N VAL A 556 27.49 9.37 -17.07
CA VAL A 556 26.79 8.12 -16.79
C VAL A 556 25.78 7.84 -17.90
N SER A 557 25.96 6.74 -18.61
CA SER A 557 25.03 6.26 -19.65
C SER A 557 24.26 5.04 -19.17
N ILE A 558 22.95 5.03 -19.46
CA ILE A 558 22.03 3.97 -19.07
C ILE A 558 21.39 3.36 -20.31
N GLU A 559 21.69 2.09 -20.56
CA GLU A 559 21.16 1.32 -21.68
C GLU A 559 20.18 0.25 -21.20
N ARG A 560 19.17 -0.08 -22.01
CA ARG A 560 18.25 -1.19 -21.74
C ARG A 560 18.89 -2.48 -22.26
N ALA A 561 18.77 -3.57 -21.51
CA ALA A 561 19.16 -4.89 -22.02
C ALA A 561 18.33 -5.26 -23.26
N GLU A 562 18.91 -6.06 -24.17
CA GLU A 562 18.37 -6.30 -25.54
C GLU A 562 17.00 -6.99 -25.61
N SER A 563 16.46 -7.53 -24.51
CA SER A 563 15.13 -8.16 -24.50
C SER A 563 14.03 -7.18 -24.08
N GLU A 564 12.97 -7.07 -24.88
CA GLU A 564 11.84 -6.14 -24.66
C GLU A 564 11.10 -6.33 -23.32
N ASP A 565 11.20 -7.53 -22.73
CA ASP A 565 10.57 -7.89 -21.43
C ASP A 565 11.48 -7.70 -20.21
N SER A 566 12.72 -7.21 -20.38
CA SER A 566 13.68 -7.07 -19.27
C SER A 566 13.69 -5.67 -18.65
N GLU A 567 13.54 -5.63 -17.32
CA GLU A 567 13.76 -4.43 -16.52
C GLU A 567 15.24 -4.10 -16.32
N GLU A 568 16.14 -4.98 -16.77
CA GLU A 568 17.59 -4.83 -16.61
C GLU A 568 18.13 -3.60 -17.37
N ARG A 569 19.01 -2.87 -16.71
CA ARG A 569 19.73 -1.71 -17.24
C ARG A 569 21.23 -1.90 -17.08
N VAL A 570 21.99 -1.56 -18.10
CA VAL A 570 23.45 -1.44 -18.00
C VAL A 570 23.77 0.02 -17.74
N VAL A 571 24.40 0.30 -16.60
CA VAL A 571 24.84 1.63 -16.18
C VAL A 571 26.36 1.70 -16.35
N ALA A 572 26.82 2.42 -17.36
CA ALA A 572 28.24 2.68 -17.57
C ALA A 572 28.59 4.10 -17.13
N TRP A 573 29.77 4.30 -16.57
CA TRP A 573 30.26 5.62 -16.16
C TRP A 573 31.69 5.87 -16.63
N SER A 574 32.04 7.14 -16.81
CA SER A 574 33.40 7.60 -17.07
C SER A 574 33.61 9.03 -16.58
N TRP A 575 34.78 9.32 -16.01
CA TRP A 575 35.20 10.68 -15.71
C TRP A 575 35.67 11.38 -16.99
N ILE A 576 34.99 12.46 -17.38
CA ILE A 576 35.40 13.31 -18.53
C ILE A 576 36.55 14.23 -18.12
N SER A 577 36.48 14.77 -16.90
CA SER A 577 37.50 15.59 -16.26
C SER A 577 37.45 15.35 -14.75
N ARG A 578 38.62 15.36 -14.09
CA ARG A 578 38.75 15.15 -12.64
C ARG A 578 39.77 16.14 -12.11
N ARG A 579 39.40 17.02 -11.17
CA ARG A 579 40.38 17.91 -10.51
C ARG A 579 41.44 17.06 -9.82
N PRO A 580 42.74 17.22 -10.13
CA PRO A 580 43.79 16.60 -9.35
C PRO A 580 43.78 17.21 -7.94
N HIS A 581 43.94 16.35 -6.93
CA HIS A 581 44.08 16.75 -5.53
C HIS A 581 45.35 17.61 -5.37
N GLU A 582 45.24 18.93 -5.32
CA GLU A 582 46.33 19.78 -4.80
C GLU A 582 46.32 19.69 -3.27
N PRO A 583 47.34 19.08 -2.63
CA PRO A 583 47.43 19.10 -1.18
C PRO A 583 47.58 20.56 -0.73
N ALA A 584 46.74 20.96 0.23
CA ALA A 584 46.82 22.27 0.85
C ALA A 584 48.27 22.54 1.28
N GLN A 585 48.92 23.53 0.65
CA GLN A 585 50.16 24.06 1.17
C GLN A 585 49.84 24.78 2.48
N ASP A 586 50.25 24.18 3.59
CA ASP A 586 50.38 24.87 4.88
C ASP A 586 51.36 26.03 4.71
N GLY A 587 50.81 27.22 4.42
CA GLY A 587 51.51 28.49 4.34
C GLY A 587 51.42 29.26 5.65
N LYS A 588 52.53 29.23 6.38
CA LYS A 588 52.98 30.08 7.52
C LYS A 588 52.17 31.32 7.89
#